data_AF-A0A1J5ECK4-F1
#
_entry.id   AF-A0A1J5ECK4-F1
#
_cell.length_a   1.000
_cell.length_b   1.000
_cell.length_c   1.000
_cell.angle_alpha   90.00
_cell.angle_beta   90.00
_cell.angle_gamma   90.00
#
_symmetry.space_group_name_H-M   'P 1'
#
loop_
_entity.id
_entity.type
_entity.pdbx_description
1 polymer ?
#
loop_
_entity_poly.entity_id
_entity_poly.type
_entity_poly.pdbx_seq_one_letter_code
_entity_poly.pdbx_strand_id
1 'polypeptide(L)'
;MGNISGGLSDETILTNDNPRTEAPDDILGEIEAGIKQTNSQYQIIPDRREAIFHAIGSARKGDIVLIAGKGHEDYQIVGDKTTHFDDREVARDGLNEVQGRNIREDKER
;
A
#
# COMPACT_ATOMS: atom_id res chain seq x y z
N MET A 1 2.32 -15.62 0.99
CA MET A 1 1.67 -14.40 1.53
C MET A 1 0.43 -14.01 0.74
N GLY A 2 0.52 -13.93 -0.60
CA GLY A 2 -0.59 -13.49 -1.42
C GLY A 2 -1.93 -14.21 -1.22
N ASN A 3 -1.93 -15.55 -1.14
CA ASN A 3 -3.16 -16.32 -0.93
C ASN A 3 -3.88 -15.96 0.38
N ILE A 4 -3.14 -15.66 1.45
CA ILE A 4 -3.72 -15.24 2.72
C ILE A 4 -4.31 -13.84 2.60
N SER A 5 -3.57 -12.91 1.98
CA SER A 5 -4.07 -11.54 1.75
C SER A 5 -5.38 -11.58 0.96
N GLY A 6 -5.38 -12.19 -0.22
CA GLY A 6 -6.57 -12.32 -1.05
C GLY A 6 -7.67 -13.20 -0.45
N GLY A 7 -7.38 -14.01 0.58
CA GLY A 7 -8.38 -14.82 1.27
C GLY A 7 -9.11 -14.07 2.39
N LEU A 8 -8.50 -13.02 2.94
CA LEU A 8 -8.97 -12.33 4.15
C LEU A 8 -9.32 -10.85 3.93
N SER A 9 -8.93 -10.25 2.81
CA SER A 9 -9.26 -8.88 2.45
C SER A 9 -10.27 -8.82 1.30
N ASP A 10 -11.15 -7.81 1.33
CA ASP A 10 -11.99 -7.46 0.18
C ASP A 10 -11.15 -6.96 -1.02
N GLU A 11 -10.07 -6.23 -0.73
CA GLU A 11 -9.12 -5.71 -1.70
C GLU A 11 -7.67 -5.82 -1.18
N THR A 12 -6.75 -6.26 -2.03
CA THR A 12 -5.31 -6.31 -1.75
C THR A 12 -4.52 -5.40 -2.69
N ILE A 13 -3.66 -4.54 -2.16
CA ILE A 13 -2.70 -3.75 -2.97
C ILE A 13 -1.29 -4.28 -2.72
N LEU A 14 -0.64 -4.78 -3.77
CA LEU A 14 0.75 -5.21 -3.72
C LEU A 14 1.66 -4.02 -4.02
N THR A 15 2.73 -3.90 -3.26
CA THR A 15 3.74 -2.86 -3.40
C THR A 15 5.10 -3.39 -2.96
N ASN A 16 6.16 -2.68 -3.31
CA ASN A 16 7.48 -2.95 -2.78
C ASN A 16 7.58 -2.63 -1.28
N ASP A 17 8.40 -3.41 -0.59
CA ASP A 17 8.95 -3.09 0.72
C ASP A 17 10.45 -2.82 0.55
N ASN A 18 11.32 -3.75 0.94
CA ASN A 18 12.77 -3.66 0.77
C ASN A 18 13.21 -4.62 -0.34
N PRO A 19 13.08 -4.28 -1.64
CA PRO A 19 13.49 -5.18 -2.72
C PRO A 19 15.00 -5.50 -2.69
N ARG A 20 15.83 -4.68 -2.01
CA ARG A 20 17.27 -4.89 -1.91
C ARG A 20 17.85 -5.11 -3.33
N THR A 21 18.58 -6.19 -3.55
CA THR A 21 19.20 -6.52 -4.85
C THR A 21 18.30 -7.36 -5.76
N GLU A 22 17.11 -7.75 -5.31
CA GLU A 22 16.17 -8.54 -6.10
C GLU A 22 15.37 -7.63 -7.03
N ALA A 23 14.93 -8.19 -8.17
CA ALA A 23 14.04 -7.44 -9.07
C ALA A 23 12.67 -7.31 -8.39
N PRO A 24 12.15 -6.08 -8.21
CA PRO A 24 10.83 -5.85 -7.60
C PRO A 24 9.70 -6.67 -8.23
N ASP A 25 9.72 -6.79 -9.55
CA ASP A 25 8.69 -7.49 -10.33
C ASP A 25 8.68 -9.00 -10.04
N ASP A 26 9.83 -9.61 -9.74
CA ASP A 26 9.92 -11.02 -9.42
C ASP A 26 9.22 -11.31 -8.07
N ILE A 27 9.52 -10.51 -7.04
CA ILE A 27 8.89 -10.62 -5.71
C ILE A 27 7.38 -10.39 -5.82
N LEU A 28 6.98 -9.35 -6.56
CA LEU A 28 5.56 -9.03 -6.76
C LEU A 28 4.85 -10.17 -7.50
N GLY A 29 5.49 -10.76 -8.51
CA GLY A 29 4.95 -11.89 -9.27
C GLY A 29 4.71 -13.14 -8.41
N GLU A 30 5.61 -13.45 -7.47
CA GLU A 30 5.43 -14.56 -6.54
C GLU A 30 4.24 -14.36 -5.59
N ILE A 31 4.06 -13.13 -5.09
CA ILE A 31 2.93 -12.78 -4.22
C ILE A 31 1.63 -12.80 -5.03
N GLU A 32 1.64 -12.23 -6.24
CA GLU A 32 0.50 -12.15 -7.15
C GLU A 32 -0.01 -13.56 -7.51
N ALA A 33 0.89 -14.51 -7.79
CA ALA A 33 0.53 -15.90 -8.05
C ALA A 33 -0.27 -16.55 -6.90
N GLY A 34 -0.03 -16.13 -5.66
CA GLY A 34 -0.83 -16.54 -4.50
C GLY A 34 -2.22 -15.90 -4.46
N ILE A 35 -2.32 -14.61 -4.79
CA ILE A 35 -3.60 -13.87 -4.80
C ILE A 35 -4.50 -14.36 -5.92
N LYS A 36 -3.94 -14.67 -7.10
CA LYS A 36 -4.65 -15.23 -8.26
C LYS A 36 -5.36 -16.58 -7.97
N GLN A 37 -5.01 -17.25 -6.88
CA GLN A 37 -5.68 -18.47 -6.40
C GLN A 37 -6.90 -18.17 -5.52
N THR A 38 -7.21 -16.90 -5.29
CA THR A 38 -8.34 -16.41 -4.49
C THR A 38 -9.34 -15.68 -5.39
N ASN A 39 -10.49 -15.28 -4.84
CA ASN A 39 -11.50 -14.49 -5.56
C ASN A 39 -11.46 -12.99 -5.21
N SER A 40 -10.41 -12.53 -4.52
CA SER A 40 -10.31 -11.13 -4.07
C SER A 40 -9.85 -10.21 -5.19
N GLN A 41 -10.26 -8.93 -5.09
CA GLN A 41 -9.75 -7.89 -5.97
C GLN A 41 -8.34 -7.52 -5.56
N TYR A 42 -7.47 -7.27 -6.53
CA TYR A 42 -6.13 -6.78 -6.23
C TYR A 42 -5.61 -5.79 -7.26
N GLN A 43 -4.66 -4.98 -6.81
CA GLN A 43 -3.92 -4.03 -7.64
C GLN A 43 -2.43 -4.16 -7.34
N ILE A 44 -1.58 -3.86 -8.32
CA ILE A 44 -0.13 -3.78 -8.12
C ILE A 44 0.27 -2.32 -8.33
N ILE A 45 0.74 -1.68 -7.27
CA ILE A 45 1.29 -0.32 -7.28
C ILE A 45 2.69 -0.44 -6.68
N PRO A 46 3.75 -0.55 -7.51
CA PRO A 46 5.10 -0.84 -7.01
C PRO A 46 5.66 0.22 -6.07
N ASP A 47 5.30 1.49 -6.25
CA ASP A 47 5.70 2.57 -5.36
C ASP A 47 4.89 2.51 -4.05
N ARG A 48 5.59 2.33 -2.92
CA ARG A 48 4.95 2.14 -1.62
C ARG A 48 4.19 3.35 -1.14
N ARG A 49 4.66 4.56 -1.46
CA ARG A 49 3.97 5.78 -1.09
C ARG A 49 2.68 5.91 -1.90
N GLU A 50 2.74 5.70 -3.20
CA GLU A 50 1.57 5.72 -4.08
C GLU A 50 0.54 4.66 -3.65
N ALA A 51 0.98 3.45 -3.34
CA ALA A 51 0.11 2.37 -2.87
C ALA A 51 -0.66 2.75 -1.59
N ILE A 52 0.03 3.33 -0.61
CA ILE A 52 -0.58 3.79 0.64
C ILE A 52 -1.57 4.94 0.38
N PHE A 53 -1.19 5.91 -0.46
CA PHE A 53 -2.06 7.03 -0.81
C PHE A 53 -3.32 6.56 -1.55
N HIS A 54 -3.17 5.62 -2.48
CA HIS A 54 -4.28 5.01 -3.21
C HIS A 54 -5.22 4.27 -2.26
N ALA A 55 -4.69 3.42 -1.37
CA ALA A 55 -5.49 2.69 -0.40
C ALA A 55 -6.30 3.61 0.52
N ILE A 56 -5.69 4.70 1.01
CA ILE A 56 -6.35 5.67 1.88
C ILE A 56 -7.37 6.50 1.09
N GLY A 57 -7.06 6.85 -0.16
CA GLY A 57 -7.92 7.64 -1.03
C GLY A 57 -9.13 6.88 -1.57
N SER A 58 -9.03 5.55 -1.71
CA SER A 58 -10.13 4.69 -2.14
C SER A 58 -11.04 4.23 -1.00
N ALA A 59 -10.53 4.22 0.23
CA ALA A 59 -11.25 3.81 1.42
C ALA A 59 -12.46 4.72 1.72
N ARG A 60 -13.57 4.09 2.08
CA ARG A 60 -14.81 4.76 2.50
C ARG A 60 -14.91 4.81 4.01
N LYS A 61 -15.82 5.64 4.49
CA LYS A 61 -16.14 5.69 5.92
C LYS A 61 -16.62 4.31 6.40
N GLY A 62 -15.89 3.75 7.36
CA GLY A 62 -16.15 2.43 7.94
C GLY A 62 -15.17 1.35 7.48
N ASP A 63 -14.41 1.60 6.42
CA ASP A 63 -13.40 0.68 5.92
C ASP A 63 -12.15 0.69 6.82
N ILE A 64 -11.41 -0.42 6.79
CA ILE A 64 -10.12 -0.56 7.49
C ILE A 64 -9.03 -0.76 6.44
N VAL A 65 -8.03 0.11 6.46
CA VAL A 65 -6.81 -0.05 5.67
C VAL A 65 -5.71 -0.60 6.57
N LEU A 66 -5.18 -1.78 6.23
CA LEU A 66 -4.04 -2.40 6.92
C LEU A 66 -2.78 -2.29 6.07
N ILE A 67 -1.78 -1.58 6.56
CA ILE A 67 -0.44 -1.50 5.95
C ILE A 67 0.45 -2.52 6.67
N ALA A 68 0.87 -3.57 5.95
CA ALA A 68 1.69 -4.65 6.49
C ALA A 68 3.09 -4.69 5.83
N GLY A 69 4.04 -5.37 6.49
CA GLY A 69 5.42 -5.56 6.02
C GLY A 69 6.45 -4.91 6.94
N LYS A 70 6.53 -3.58 6.95
CA LYS A 70 7.62 -2.82 7.59
C LYS A 70 7.54 -2.71 9.11
N GLY A 71 6.33 -2.57 9.64
CA GLY A 71 6.11 -2.37 11.07
C GLY A 71 6.72 -1.06 11.59
N HIS A 72 7.84 -1.14 12.31
CA HIS A 72 8.48 0.02 12.94
C HIS A 72 9.66 0.59 12.14
N GLU A 73 10.02 -0.03 11.00
CA GLU A 73 11.07 0.45 10.12
C GLU A 73 10.71 1.82 9.51
N ASP A 74 11.71 2.69 9.42
CA ASP A 74 11.63 4.06 8.89
C ASP A 74 12.52 4.26 7.64
N TYR A 75 12.85 3.16 6.96
CA TYR A 75 13.67 3.18 5.75
C TYR A 75 13.14 2.23 4.68
N GLN A 76 13.53 2.50 3.43
CA GLN A 76 13.36 1.60 2.30
C GLN A 76 14.71 1.32 1.63
N ILE A 77 14.95 0.05 1.27
CA ILE A 77 16.19 -0.38 0.63
C ILE A 77 15.93 -0.80 -0.82
N VAL A 78 16.55 -0.11 -1.77
CA VAL A 78 16.50 -0.41 -3.21
C VAL A 78 17.93 -0.49 -3.75
N GLY A 79 18.34 -1.66 -4.23
CA GLY A 79 19.73 -1.98 -4.49
C GLY A 79 20.57 -1.79 -3.22
N ASP A 80 21.63 -0.98 -3.36
CA ASP A 80 22.53 -0.61 -2.27
C ASP A 80 22.15 0.72 -1.60
N LYS A 81 20.99 1.31 -1.97
CA LYS A 81 20.54 2.60 -1.47
C LYS A 81 19.49 2.42 -0.38
N THR A 82 19.73 3.05 0.76
CA THR A 82 18.75 3.20 1.85
C THR A 82 18.20 4.63 1.84
N THR A 83 16.89 4.78 1.79
CA THR A 83 16.20 6.07 1.83
C THR A 83 15.21 6.12 2.99
N HIS A 84 15.03 7.29 3.60
CA HIS A 84 14.00 7.49 4.63
C HIS A 84 12.61 7.17 4.07
N PHE A 85 11.90 6.28 4.75
CA PHE A 85 10.53 5.88 4.41
C PHE A 85 9.85 5.24 5.62
N ASP A 86 8.87 5.94 6.20
CA ASP A 86 8.05 5.44 7.31
C ASP A 86 6.58 5.34 6.90
N ASP A 87 6.03 4.12 6.93
CA ASP A 87 4.61 3.86 6.61
C ASP A 87 3.65 4.73 7.43
N ARG A 88 4.00 5.04 8.69
CA ARG A 88 3.18 5.84 9.61
C ARG A 88 3.13 7.31 9.19
N GLU A 89 4.25 7.84 8.68
CA GLU A 89 4.32 9.21 8.17
C GLU A 89 3.52 9.32 6.87
N VAL A 90 3.76 8.39 5.94
CA VAL A 90 3.07 8.35 4.64
C VAL A 90 1.56 8.18 4.82
N ALA A 91 1.12 7.31 5.73
CA ALA A 91 -0.29 7.13 6.02
C ALA A 91 -0.93 8.40 6.62
N ARG A 92 -0.20 9.11 7.50
CA ARG A 92 -0.67 10.38 8.06
C ARG A 92 -0.82 11.44 6.98
N ASP A 93 0.14 11.52 6.05
CA ASP A 93 0.08 12.45 4.93
C ASP A 93 -1.11 12.15 4.01
N GLY A 94 -1.34 10.88 3.66
CA GLY A 94 -2.49 10.47 2.86
C GLY A 94 -3.83 10.81 3.53
N LEU A 95 -3.95 10.60 4.84
CA LEU A 95 -5.15 10.97 5.61
C LEU A 95 -5.40 12.49 5.59
N ASN A 96 -4.34 13.29 5.77
CA ASN A 96 -4.43 14.75 5.73
C ASN A 96 -4.90 15.25 4.35
N GLU A 97 -4.44 14.61 3.27
CA GLU A 97 -4.85 14.97 1.91
C GLU A 97 -6.33 14.69 1.66
N VAL A 98 -6.83 13.51 2.06
CA VAL A 98 -8.25 13.16 1.93
C VAL A 98 -9.13 14.13 2.74
N GLN A 99 -8.72 14.44 3.98
CA GLN A 99 -9.44 15.43 4.80
C GLN A 99 -9.46 16.82 4.15
N GLY A 100 -8.33 17.25 3.58
CA GLY A 100 -8.22 18.52 2.86
C GLY A 100 -9.14 18.58 1.64
N ARG A 101 -9.31 17.48 0.89
CA ARG A 101 -10.24 17.37 -0.23
C ARG A 101 -11.69 17.50 0.22
N ASN A 102 -12.10 16.74 1.23
CA ASN A 102 -13.46 16.78 1.76
C ASN A 102 -13.87 18.19 2.23
N ILE A 103 -12.95 18.91 2.90
CA ILE A 103 -13.21 20.29 3.36
C ILE A 103 -13.42 21.25 2.18
N ARG A 104 -12.76 21.04 1.04
CA ARG A 104 -12.92 21.89 -0.15
C ARG A 104 -14.25 21.61 -0.83
N GLU A 105 -14.60 20.34 -1.00
CA GLU A 105 -15.88 19.93 -1.59
C GLU A 105 -17.09 20.42 -0.79
N ASP A 106 -16.99 20.42 0.55
CA ASP A 106 -18.06 20.93 1.43
C ASP A 106 -18.24 22.46 1.35
N LYS A 107 -17.19 23.22 0.95
CA LYS A 107 -17.28 24.68 0.77
C LYS A 107 -17.85 25.09 -0.59
N GLU A 108 -17.87 24.17 -1.55
CA GLU A 108 -18.38 24.40 -2.91
C GLU A 108 -19.85 23.99 -3.09
N ARG A 109 -20.49 23.45 -2.03
CA ARG A 109 -21.91 23.10 -1.97
C ARG A 109 -22.74 24.16 -1.23
#